data_AF-A0A1A8SLK1-F1
#
_entry.id   AF-A0A1A8SLK1-F1
#
_cell.length_a   1.000
_cell.length_b   1.000
_cell.length_c   1.000
_cell.angle_alpha   90.00
_cell.angle_beta   90.00
_cell.angle_gamma   90.00
#
_symmetry.space_group_name_H-M   'P 1'
#
loop_
_entity.id
_entity.type
_entity.pdbx_description
1 polymer ?
#
loop_
_entity_poly.entity_id
_entity_poly.type
_entity_poly.pdbx_seq_one_letter_code
_entity_poly.pdbx_strand_id
1 'polypeptide(L)' 'GINEFTCSNGLCIRSSYRCDRRNDCGDSSDEQGCTYQPCQSHQFTCQNGRCVSHDFVCDGDNDCGDESDELEHMCRTPA' A
#
# COMPACT_ATOMS: atom_id res chain seq x y z
N GLY A 1 -8.83 -3.31 23.15
CA GLY A 1 -7.71 -4.27 23.23
C GLY A 1 -6.61 -3.79 22.33
N ILE A 2 -5.34 -4.02 22.68
CA ILE A 2 -4.10 -3.42 22.12
C ILE A 2 -3.82 -3.64 20.61
N ASN A 3 -4.82 -4.04 19.80
CA ASN A 3 -4.67 -4.40 18.39
C ASN A 3 -5.58 -3.58 17.45
N GLU A 4 -6.14 -2.48 17.93
CA GLU A 4 -7.06 -1.63 17.16
C GLU A 4 -6.58 -0.17 17.19
N PHE A 5 -6.73 0.52 16.06
CA PHE A 5 -6.55 1.96 15.91
C PHE A 5 -7.90 2.59 15.61
N THR A 6 -8.23 3.68 16.31
CA THR A 6 -9.46 4.44 16.08
C THR A 6 -9.17 5.62 15.18
N CYS A 7 -9.78 5.62 14.00
CA CYS A 7 -9.76 6.68 12.99
C CYS A 7 -10.40 7.98 13.50
N SER A 8 -10.14 9.09 12.82
CA SER A 8 -10.73 10.40 13.18
C SER A 8 -12.25 10.43 12.99
N ASN A 9 -12.78 9.69 12.01
CA ASN A 9 -14.21 9.49 11.80
C ASN A 9 -14.86 8.50 12.79
N GLY A 10 -14.09 7.90 13.72
CA GLY A 10 -14.58 6.95 14.71
C GLY A 10 -14.63 5.48 14.24
N LEU A 11 -14.23 5.18 12.99
CA LEU A 11 -14.02 3.81 12.54
C LEU A 11 -12.87 3.17 13.32
N CYS A 12 -12.99 1.88 13.60
CA CYS A 12 -11.96 1.10 14.26
C CYS A 12 -11.36 0.09 13.28
N ILE A 13 -10.06 0.19 13.05
CA ILE A 13 -9.30 -0.68 12.16
C ILE A 13 -8.23 -1.46 12.95
N ARG A 14 -7.67 -2.53 12.38
CA ARG A 14 -6.53 -3.21 13.02
C ARG A 14 -5.35 -2.26 13.12
N SER A 15 -4.60 -2.30 14.22
CA SER A 15 -3.40 -1.46 14.37
C SER A 15 -2.35 -1.70 13.27
N SER A 16 -2.36 -2.87 12.62
CA SER A 16 -1.51 -3.18 11.46
C SER A 16 -1.81 -2.37 10.21
N TYR A 17 -2.99 -1.75 10.14
CA TYR A 17 -3.42 -0.86 9.05
C TYR A 17 -3.09 0.60 9.31
N ARG A 18 -2.45 0.92 10.44
CA ARG A 18 -1.90 2.25 10.67
C ARG A 18 -0.56 2.37 9.95
N CYS A 19 -0.39 3.41 9.14
CA CYS A 19 0.84 3.68 8.40
C CYS A 19 1.23 2.52 7.47
N ASP A 20 0.26 1.92 6.80
CA ASP A 20 0.49 0.83 5.84
C ASP A 20 0.42 1.27 4.36
N ARG A 21 0.24 2.58 4.16
CA ARG A 21 0.09 3.30 2.88
C ARG A 21 -1.25 3.06 2.18
N ARG A 22 -2.26 2.62 2.92
CA ARG A 22 -3.65 2.49 2.44
C ARG A 22 -4.58 3.34 3.28
N ASN A 23 -5.61 3.87 2.65
CA ASN A 23 -6.67 4.58 3.37
C ASN A 23 -7.71 3.55 3.86
N ASP A 24 -7.41 2.85 4.94
CA ASP A 24 -8.33 1.89 5.57
C ASP A 24 -9.37 2.59 6.44
N CYS A 25 -9.05 3.78 6.97
CA CYS A 25 -10.01 4.60 7.68
C CYS A 25 -11.11 5.21 6.79
N GLY A 26 -10.88 5.30 5.48
CA GLY A 26 -11.70 6.05 4.52
C GLY A 26 -11.50 7.58 4.58
N ASP A 27 -11.00 8.12 5.70
CA ASP A 27 -10.67 9.54 5.92
C ASP A 27 -9.15 9.82 5.98
N SER A 28 -8.32 8.81 5.68
CA SER A 28 -6.84 8.83 5.69
C SER A 28 -6.21 9.16 7.04
N SER A 29 -6.94 9.04 8.15
CA SER A 29 -6.40 9.35 9.48
C SER A 29 -5.43 8.31 10.03
N ASP A 30 -5.50 7.09 9.55
CA ASP A 30 -4.51 6.02 9.73
C ASP A 30 -3.14 6.36 9.13
N GLU A 31 -3.12 7.04 7.99
CA GLU A 31 -1.91 7.37 7.23
C GLU A 31 -1.30 8.74 7.56
N GLN A 32 -1.85 9.44 8.55
CA GLN A 32 -1.36 10.75 8.99
C GLN A 32 -0.24 10.63 10.04
N GLY A 33 0.81 11.45 9.85
CA GLY A 33 1.95 11.53 10.78
C GLY A 33 2.91 10.33 10.71
N CYS A 34 2.86 9.57 9.61
CA CYS A 34 3.68 8.39 9.41
C CYS A 34 5.09 8.74 8.92
N THR A 35 6.08 7.98 9.38
CA THR A 35 7.43 7.98 8.81
C THR A 35 7.66 6.64 8.15
N TYR A 36 7.64 6.61 6.81
CA TYR A 36 7.83 5.38 6.09
C TYR A 36 9.30 5.15 5.75
N GLN A 37 9.74 3.91 5.92
CA GLN A 37 11.02 3.50 5.39
C GLN A 37 10.93 3.35 3.86
N PRO A 38 12.01 3.61 3.11
CA PRO A 38 12.08 3.27 1.71
C PRO A 38 11.90 1.75 1.52
N CYS A 39 11.33 1.36 0.38
CA CYS A 39 11.19 -0.05 0.03
C CYS A 39 12.56 -0.73 -0.05
N GLN A 40 12.60 -2.02 0.26
CA GLN A 40 13.82 -2.79 0.15
C GLN A 40 14.21 -2.95 -1.32
N SER A 41 15.49 -3.17 -1.59
CA SER A 41 16.03 -3.23 -2.97
C SER A 41 15.46 -4.34 -3.85
N HIS A 42 14.79 -5.34 -3.25
CA HIS A 42 14.14 -6.45 -3.95
C HIS A 42 12.62 -6.32 -4.00
N GLN A 43 12.07 -5.17 -3.59
CA GLN A 43 10.65 -4.88 -3.65
C GLN A 43 10.39 -3.85 -4.74
N PHE A 44 9.23 -3.99 -5.39
CA PHE A 44 8.70 -2.95 -6.25
C PHE A 44 8.09 -1.83 -5.40
N THR A 45 8.35 -0.58 -5.80
CA THR A 45 7.76 0.60 -5.16
C THR A 45 6.61 1.12 -6.02
N CYS A 46 5.40 0.96 -5.49
CA CYS A 46 4.16 1.47 -6.08
C CYS A 46 4.15 3.01 -6.16
N GLN A 47 3.26 3.59 -6.96
CA GLN A 47 3.15 5.05 -7.09
C GLN A 47 2.68 5.73 -5.80
N ASN A 48 1.83 5.07 -5.01
CA ASN A 48 1.45 5.46 -3.64
C ASN A 48 2.57 5.24 -2.60
N GLY A 49 3.72 4.72 -3.04
CA GLY A 49 4.90 4.43 -2.21
C GLY A 49 4.83 3.10 -1.45
N ARG A 50 3.78 2.28 -1.65
CA ARG A 50 3.69 0.93 -1.08
C ARG A 50 4.77 0.03 -1.67
N CYS A 51 5.19 -0.94 -0.87
CA CYS A 51 6.19 -1.91 -1.26
C CYS A 51 5.52 -3.27 -1.46
N VAL A 52 5.65 -3.85 -2.65
CA VAL A 52 5.14 -5.18 -2.99
C VAL A 52 6.27 -6.06 -3.51
N SER A 53 6.05 -7.38 -3.58
CA SER A 53 7.04 -8.27 -4.20
C SER A 53 7.21 -7.90 -5.67
N HIS A 54 8.42 -8.05 -6.22
CA HIS A 54 8.59 -7.96 -7.67
C HIS A 54 7.80 -9.04 -8.42
N ASP A 55 7.48 -10.16 -7.77
CA ASP A 55 6.65 -11.22 -8.34
C ASP A 55 5.18 -10.82 -8.54
N PHE A 56 4.75 -9.74 -7.87
CA PHE A 56 3.39 -9.17 -7.97
C PHE A 56 3.31 -8.02 -8.98
N VAL A 57 4.36 -7.82 -9.79
CA VAL A 57 4.32 -6.82 -10.86
C VAL A 57 3.84 -7.50 -12.12
N CYS A 58 2.72 -7.02 -12.68
CA CYS A 58 2.08 -7.59 -13.85
C CYS A 58 1.63 -9.05 -13.65
N ASP A 59 1.05 -9.36 -12.50
CA ASP A 59 0.52 -10.70 -12.23
C ASP A 59 -1.00 -10.81 -12.43
N GLY A 60 -1.65 -9.69 -12.72
CA GLY A 60 -3.09 -9.57 -12.95
C GLY A 60 -3.88 -9.10 -11.72
N ASP A 61 -3.25 -8.92 -10.56
CA ASP A 61 -3.87 -8.48 -9.32
C ASP A 61 -3.36 -7.08 -8.90
N ASN A 62 -4.24 -6.27 -8.30
CA ASN A 62 -3.86 -4.93 -7.81
C ASN A 62 -3.29 -5.02 -6.39
N ASP A 63 -2.02 -5.41 -6.28
CA ASP A 63 -1.31 -5.53 -5.01
C ASP A 63 -0.92 -4.18 -4.42
N CYS A 64 -0.61 -3.20 -5.27
CA CYS A 64 -0.30 -1.84 -4.85
C CYS A 64 -1.50 -1.12 -4.21
N GLY A 65 -2.73 -1.48 -4.61
CA GLY A 65 -3.97 -0.79 -4.25
C GLY A 65 -4.24 0.49 -5.04
N ASP A 66 -3.32 0.91 -5.91
CA ASP A 66 -3.42 2.05 -6.83
C ASP A 66 -3.21 1.64 -8.31
N GLU A 67 -3.19 0.33 -8.59
CA GLU A 67 -3.00 -0.28 -9.92
C GLU A 67 -1.62 -0.03 -10.56
N SER A 68 -0.65 0.50 -9.80
CA SER A 68 0.63 0.91 -10.35
C SER A 68 1.59 -0.23 -10.72
N ASP A 69 1.41 -1.40 -10.11
CA ASP A 69 2.01 -2.69 -10.45
C ASP A 69 1.46 -3.28 -11.76
N GLU A 70 0.19 -3.03 -12.06
CA GLU A 70 -0.51 -3.59 -13.23
C GLU A 70 -0.57 -2.64 -14.43
N LEU A 71 0.19 -1.54 -14.40
CA LEU A 71 0.22 -0.60 -15.52
C LEU A 71 0.80 -1.24 -16.77
N GLU A 72 0.23 -0.89 -17.92
CA GLU A 72 0.61 -1.48 -19.21
C GLU A 72 2.12 -1.41 -19.49
N HIS A 73 2.78 -0.32 -19.09
CA HIS A 73 4.23 -0.16 -19.30
C HIS A 73 5.09 -1.00 -18.36
N MET A 74 4.54 -1.51 -17.26
CA MET A 74 5.18 -2.52 -16.41
C MET A 74 5.02 -3.93 -17.01
N CYS A 75 3.89 -4.17 -17.68
CA CYS A 75 3.52 -5.46 -18.28
C CYS A 75 4.08 -5.75 -19.66
N ARG A 76 4.47 -4.72 -20.41
CA ARG A 76 5.01 -4.89 -21.76
C ARG A 76 6.40 -5.52 -21.70
N THR A 77 6.47 -6.83 -21.91
CA THR A 77 7.71 -7.44 -22.39
C THR A 77 7.95 -6.96 -23.84
N PRO A 78 9.13 -6.38 -24.16
CA PRO A 78 9.46 -6.12 -25.55
C PRO A 78 9.47 -7.46 -26.30
N ALA A 79 8.77 -7.49 -27.43
CA ALA A 79 8.72 -8.63 -28.35
C ALA A 79 10.10 -8.94 -28.96
#